data_AF-A0A0P8W5N5-F1
#
_entry.id   AF-A0A0P8W5N5-F1
#
_cell.length_a   1.000
_cell.length_b   1.000
_cell.length_c   1.000
_cell.angle_alpha   90.00
_cell.angle_beta   90.00
_cell.angle_gamma   90.00
#
_symmetry.space_group_name_H-M   'P 1'
#
loop_
_entity.id
_entity.type
_entity.pdbx_description
1 polymer ?
#
loop_
_entity_poly.entity_id
_entity_poly.type
_entity_poly.pdbx_seq_one_letter_code
_entity_poly.pdbx_strand_id
1 'polypeptide(L)'
;MNKKDEILNSIKSGEDKILAVKIIDNIEQVQRYFEPRFTDFLDPAQVMKASAIIKKIGHVNYEITGGIANSERSMLVIYPGGMDFQYIKLPISALYFRGNTKFEKLEHRDILGALMSLGIKRDKIGDIILSEDLNYILVSEDISNYIKINLTKIKHVGVSAEYADLKNVPQREQNFKVIAANVASLRLDAVLSAGFGESRSSIAKEIVSQKVKVNFEEVTDLNRLIKTGDVISLKGRGRIVLERIGSKTKKDRINIIIKKII
;
A
#
# COMPACT_ATOMS: atom_id res chain seq x y z
N MET A 1 24.52 -6.37 22.02
CA MET A 1 24.25 -5.45 20.90
C MET A 1 22.90 -4.80 21.18
N ASN A 2 22.70 -3.50 20.94
CA ASN A 2 21.37 -2.91 21.16
C ASN A 2 20.39 -3.54 20.15
N LYS A 3 19.12 -3.77 20.54
CA LYS A 3 18.06 -4.34 19.68
C LYS A 3 17.93 -3.58 18.35
N LYS A 4 18.25 -2.28 18.35
CA LYS A 4 18.40 -1.40 17.18
C LYS A 4 19.45 -1.91 16.19
N ASP A 5 20.65 -2.19 16.67
CA ASP A 5 21.79 -2.62 15.85
C ASP A 5 21.53 -3.99 15.23
N GLU A 6 20.86 -4.90 15.97
CA GLU A 6 20.43 -6.20 15.45
C GLU A 6 19.46 -6.06 14.27
N ILE A 7 18.46 -5.18 14.39
CA ILE A 7 17.51 -4.92 13.31
C ILE A 7 18.23 -4.34 12.10
N LEU A 8 19.05 -3.30 12.28
CA LEU A 8 19.74 -2.64 11.18
C LEU A 8 20.76 -3.54 10.47
N ASN A 9 21.43 -4.43 11.20
CA ASN A 9 22.38 -5.38 10.63
C ASN A 9 21.69 -6.53 9.87
N SER A 10 20.43 -6.83 10.18
CA SER A 10 19.64 -7.85 9.47
C SER A 10 19.10 -7.39 8.10
N ILE A 11 19.07 -6.08 7.86
CA ILE A 11 18.51 -5.49 6.64
C ILE A 11 19.60 -5.30 5.59
N LYS A 12 19.42 -5.97 4.43
CA LYS A 12 20.40 -5.97 3.34
C LYS A 12 20.22 -4.81 2.34
N SER A 13 18.97 -4.40 2.09
CA SER A 13 18.68 -3.32 1.14
C SER A 13 18.98 -1.95 1.75
N GLY A 14 19.68 -1.10 1.00
CA GLY A 14 19.99 0.26 1.42
C GLY A 14 18.73 1.11 1.66
N GLU A 15 17.74 0.99 0.78
CA GLU A 15 16.45 1.69 0.92
C GLU A 15 15.69 1.24 2.17
N ASP A 16 15.66 -0.07 2.42
CA ASP A 16 15.00 -0.62 3.62
C ASP A 16 15.73 -0.20 4.90
N LYS A 17 17.06 -0.03 4.83
CA LYS A 17 17.85 0.45 5.96
C LYS A 17 17.56 1.92 6.26
N ILE A 18 17.39 2.76 5.23
CA ILE A 18 16.95 4.17 5.40
C ILE A 18 15.57 4.21 6.04
N LEU A 19 14.62 3.40 5.57
CA LEU A 19 13.29 3.29 6.18
C LEU A 19 13.40 2.87 7.65
N ALA A 20 14.20 1.84 7.96
CA ALA A 20 14.37 1.37 9.32
C ALA A 20 14.94 2.43 10.26
N VAL A 21 15.96 3.18 9.81
CA VAL A 21 16.53 4.29 10.57
C VAL A 21 15.47 5.33 10.88
N LYS A 22 14.66 5.75 9.90
CA LYS A 22 13.57 6.72 10.11
C LYS A 22 12.53 6.21 11.11
N ILE A 23 12.14 4.94 11.01
CA ILE A 23 11.16 4.34 11.93
C ILE A 23 11.70 4.28 13.36
N ILE A 24 12.96 3.86 13.52
CA ILE A 24 13.61 3.80 14.83
C ILE A 24 13.71 5.20 15.44
N ASP A 25 14.12 6.19 14.66
CA ASP A 25 14.20 7.59 15.11
C ASP A 25 12.82 8.12 15.55
N ASN A 26 11.75 7.85 14.78
CA ASN A 26 10.40 8.20 15.18
C ASN A 26 9.99 7.55 16.51
N ILE A 27 10.32 6.27 16.73
CA ILE A 27 10.03 5.58 18.01
C ILE A 27 10.79 6.24 19.17
N GLU A 28 12.08 6.51 19.00
CA GLU A 28 12.92 7.18 20.01
C GLU A 28 12.36 8.57 20.35
N GLN A 29 11.91 9.33 19.34
CA GLN A 29 11.27 10.62 19.54
C GLN A 29 9.94 10.53 20.28
N VAL A 30 9.08 9.56 19.94
CA VAL A 30 7.80 9.33 20.65
C VAL A 30 8.06 9.02 22.13
N GLN A 31 9.04 8.16 22.41
CA GLN A 31 9.41 7.80 23.79
C GLN A 31 10.00 8.97 24.57
N ARG A 32 10.77 9.82 23.91
CA ARG A 32 11.45 10.96 24.54
C ARG A 32 10.52 12.14 24.80
N TYR A 33 9.66 12.47 23.83
CA TYR A 33 8.84 13.68 23.86
C TYR A 33 7.38 13.43 24.21
N PHE A 34 6.95 12.16 24.25
CA PHE A 34 5.56 11.78 24.53
C PHE A 34 4.55 12.41 23.56
N GLU A 35 4.96 12.56 22.29
CA GLU A 35 4.15 13.13 21.21
C GLU A 35 4.09 12.17 20.02
N PRO A 36 3.00 12.16 19.23
CA PRO A 36 2.94 11.40 18.00
C PRO A 36 4.03 11.78 16.99
N ARG A 37 4.48 10.78 16.23
CA ARG A 37 5.34 10.95 15.06
C ARG A 37 4.75 10.22 13.87
N PHE A 38 5.02 10.76 12.69
CA PHE A 38 4.39 10.32 11.45
C PHE A 38 5.46 9.99 10.43
N THR A 39 5.19 9.00 9.60
CA THR A 39 5.97 8.80 8.37
C THR A 39 5.39 9.66 7.26
N ASP A 40 6.18 9.87 6.20
CA ASP A 40 5.60 10.19 4.89
C ASP A 40 4.72 9.02 4.39
N PHE A 41 4.01 9.19 3.26
CA PHE A 41 3.26 8.07 2.66
C PHE A 41 4.21 6.97 2.21
N LEU A 42 3.95 5.78 2.72
CA LEU A 42 4.62 4.55 2.38
C LEU A 42 3.74 3.73 1.41
N ASP A 43 4.38 2.98 0.52
CA ASP A 43 3.69 1.92 -0.22
C ASP A 43 3.38 0.71 0.69
N PRO A 44 2.52 -0.23 0.27
CA PRO A 44 2.16 -1.39 1.08
C PRO A 44 3.35 -2.26 1.54
N ALA A 45 4.43 -2.35 0.75
CA ALA A 45 5.62 -3.11 1.10
C ALA A 45 6.39 -2.42 2.22
N GLN A 46 6.57 -1.10 2.09
CA GLN A 46 7.20 -0.26 3.09
C GLN A 46 6.38 -0.25 4.39
N VAL A 47 5.05 -0.17 4.33
CA VAL A 47 4.17 -0.26 5.52
C VAL A 47 4.38 -1.59 6.26
N MET A 48 4.44 -2.71 5.52
CA MET A 48 4.66 -4.02 6.11
C MET A 48 6.01 -4.10 6.85
N LYS A 49 7.09 -3.63 6.21
CA LYS A 49 8.43 -3.60 6.80
C LYS A 49 8.50 -2.68 8.02
N ALA A 50 7.98 -1.47 7.90
CA ALA A 50 7.92 -0.50 9.01
C ALA A 50 7.13 -1.06 10.21
N SER A 51 5.97 -1.66 9.95
CA SER A 51 5.14 -2.30 10.99
C SER A 51 5.89 -3.43 11.70
N ALA A 52 6.64 -4.25 10.95
CA ALA A 52 7.45 -5.32 11.52
C ALA A 52 8.57 -4.77 12.43
N ILE A 53 9.18 -3.65 12.06
CA ILE A 53 10.21 -2.97 12.86
C ILE A 53 9.60 -2.43 14.17
N ILE A 54 8.48 -1.71 14.09
CA ILE A 54 7.79 -1.18 15.28
C ILE A 54 7.41 -2.31 16.24
N LYS A 55 6.82 -3.40 15.74
CA LYS A 55 6.46 -4.57 16.55
C LYS A 55 7.67 -5.23 17.22
N LYS A 56 8.81 -5.31 16.51
CA LYS A 56 10.04 -5.87 17.06
C LYS A 56 10.60 -5.01 18.19
N ILE A 57 10.59 -3.69 18.04
CA ILE A 57 11.11 -2.76 19.06
C ILE A 57 10.17 -2.74 20.27
N GLY A 58 8.87 -2.51 20.02
CA GLY A 58 7.83 -2.44 21.04
C GLY A 58 7.73 -1.08 21.73
N HIS A 59 6.96 -1.02 22.82
CA HIS A 59 6.86 0.12 23.74
C HIS A 59 6.22 1.40 23.18
N VAL A 60 5.59 1.33 22.01
CA VAL A 60 4.76 2.39 21.42
C VAL A 60 3.54 1.76 20.77
N ASN A 61 2.47 2.53 20.64
CA ASN A 61 1.33 2.17 19.80
C ASN A 61 1.58 2.67 18.38
N TYR A 62 0.92 2.05 17.41
CA TYR A 62 0.92 2.58 16.05
C TYR A 62 -0.38 2.27 15.30
N GLU A 63 -0.74 3.15 14.38
CA GLU A 63 -1.86 2.99 13.45
C GLU A 63 -1.42 3.23 12.01
N ILE A 64 -2.12 2.61 11.06
CA ILE A 64 -1.87 2.75 9.63
C ILE A 64 -3.05 3.49 9.02
N THR A 65 -2.82 4.63 8.39
CA THR A 65 -3.89 5.40 7.74
C THR A 65 -3.39 6.15 6.53
N GLY A 66 -4.16 6.14 5.46
CA GLY A 66 -4.00 7.05 4.33
C GLY A 66 -4.94 8.25 4.38
N GLY A 67 -5.73 8.41 5.46
CA GLY A 67 -6.77 9.44 5.60
C GLY A 67 -8.17 8.97 5.17
N ILE A 68 -8.26 7.85 4.46
CA ILE A 68 -9.51 7.18 4.08
C ILE A 68 -9.41 5.67 4.32
N ALA A 69 -10.55 4.97 4.34
CA ALA A 69 -10.55 3.52 4.40
C ALA A 69 -9.96 2.91 3.11
N ASN A 70 -9.32 1.73 3.26
CA ASN A 70 -8.77 0.93 2.16
C ASN A 70 -7.66 1.63 1.34
N SER A 71 -6.98 2.62 1.92
CA SER A 71 -5.87 3.31 1.29
C SER A 71 -4.72 2.36 0.93
N GLU A 72 -4.18 2.46 -0.28
CA GLU A 72 -3.02 1.69 -0.69
C GLU A 72 -1.74 2.33 -0.17
N ARG A 73 -1.59 3.64 -0.34
CA ARG A 73 -0.51 4.41 0.27
C ARG A 73 -0.97 4.95 1.61
N SER A 74 -0.19 4.68 2.65
CA SER A 74 -0.55 5.01 4.02
C SER A 74 0.65 5.56 4.80
N MET A 75 0.37 6.37 5.80
CA MET A 75 1.34 6.78 6.81
C MET A 75 1.24 5.85 8.02
N LEU A 76 2.36 5.63 8.72
CA LEU A 76 2.31 5.12 10.09
C LEU A 76 2.25 6.29 11.05
N VAL A 77 1.28 6.23 11.96
CA VAL A 77 1.15 7.12 13.12
C VAL A 77 1.68 6.36 14.31
N ILE A 78 2.82 6.78 14.85
CA ILE A 78 3.46 6.16 16.01
C ILE A 78 3.23 7.07 17.21
N TYR A 79 2.70 6.55 18.31
CA TYR A 79 2.25 7.37 19.43
C TYR A 79 2.44 6.67 20.79
N PRO A 80 2.50 7.44 21.89
CA PRO A 80 2.74 6.88 23.22
C PRO A 80 1.60 5.99 23.72
N GLY A 81 1.92 5.07 24.64
CA GLY A 81 0.91 4.33 25.39
C GLY A 81 0.04 5.28 26.23
N GLY A 82 -1.28 5.06 26.25
CA GLY A 82 -2.24 5.87 26.99
C GLY A 82 -2.84 7.05 26.21
N MET A 83 -2.35 7.33 25.00
CA MET A 83 -3.01 8.23 24.05
C MET A 83 -3.96 7.43 23.15
N ASP A 84 -5.14 8.00 22.88
CA ASP A 84 -6.10 7.41 21.95
C ASP A 84 -5.91 8.02 20.55
N PHE A 85 -5.81 7.15 19.55
CA PHE A 85 -5.59 7.51 18.15
C PHE A 85 -6.64 8.48 17.63
N GLN A 86 -7.90 8.37 18.07
CA GLN A 86 -8.98 9.22 17.57
C GLN A 86 -8.78 10.72 17.86
N TYR A 87 -7.92 11.08 18.82
CA TYR A 87 -7.60 12.46 19.17
C TYR A 87 -6.33 12.98 18.48
N ILE A 88 -5.64 12.15 17.70
CA ILE A 88 -4.43 12.56 16.97
C ILE A 88 -4.82 13.24 15.67
N LYS A 89 -4.43 14.51 15.50
CA LYS A 89 -4.58 15.21 14.22
C LYS A 89 -3.66 14.55 13.18
N LEU A 90 -4.24 14.02 12.11
CA LEU A 90 -3.50 13.41 11.02
C LEU A 90 -2.85 14.49 10.14
N PRO A 91 -1.58 14.34 9.73
CA PRO A 91 -0.89 15.27 8.84
C PRO A 91 -1.24 14.99 7.36
N ILE A 92 -2.52 14.76 7.09
CA ILE A 92 -3.05 14.41 5.77
C ILE A 92 -4.08 15.46 5.37
N SER A 93 -3.99 15.96 4.16
CA SER A 93 -4.97 16.84 3.55
C SER A 93 -5.57 16.19 2.31
N ALA A 94 -6.86 16.42 2.10
CA ALA A 94 -7.54 16.09 0.85
C ALA A 94 -7.64 17.34 -0.02
N LEU A 95 -7.26 17.20 -1.28
CA LEU A 95 -7.50 18.21 -2.31
C LEU A 95 -8.51 17.64 -3.30
N TYR A 96 -9.54 18.44 -3.61
CA TYR A 96 -10.43 18.20 -4.73
C TYR A 96 -10.01 19.09 -5.89
N PHE A 97 -9.83 18.54 -7.07
CA PHE A 97 -9.53 19.35 -8.25
C PHE A 97 -10.68 19.34 -9.26
N ARG A 98 -10.87 20.47 -9.92
CA ARG A 98 -11.86 20.69 -10.97
C ARG A 98 -11.15 20.95 -12.28
N GLY A 99 -11.59 20.29 -13.35
CA GLY A 99 -11.09 20.50 -14.69
C GLY A 99 -12.12 20.09 -15.71
N ASN A 100 -12.12 20.73 -16.88
CA ASN A 100 -13.02 20.34 -17.97
C ASN A 100 -12.43 19.13 -18.71
N THR A 101 -12.82 17.92 -18.29
CA THR A 101 -12.35 16.64 -18.84
C THR A 101 -13.23 16.12 -19.99
N LYS A 102 -14.19 16.93 -20.49
CA LYS A 102 -15.13 16.53 -21.55
C LYS A 102 -14.44 15.98 -22.81
N PHE A 103 -13.23 16.45 -23.09
CA PHE A 103 -12.46 16.10 -24.29
C PHE A 103 -11.19 15.31 -24.00
N GLU A 104 -10.81 15.15 -22.73
CA GLU A 104 -9.61 14.42 -22.32
C GLU A 104 -9.84 13.79 -20.94
N LYS A 105 -9.92 12.46 -20.91
CA LYS A 105 -10.04 11.70 -19.66
C LYS A 105 -8.68 11.67 -18.96
N LEU A 106 -8.65 12.17 -17.73
CA LEU A 106 -7.46 12.12 -16.89
C LEU A 106 -7.38 10.74 -16.21
N GLU A 107 -6.19 10.16 -16.24
CA GLU A 107 -5.88 8.92 -15.54
C GLU A 107 -4.99 9.18 -14.34
N HIS A 108 -4.90 8.19 -13.44
CA HIS A 108 -4.08 8.29 -12.24
C HIS A 108 -2.61 8.66 -12.55
N ARG A 109 -2.04 8.14 -13.65
CA ARG A 109 -0.66 8.44 -14.07
C ARG A 109 -0.46 9.90 -14.47
N ASP A 110 -1.50 10.57 -14.96
CA ASP A 110 -1.42 11.93 -15.46
C ASP A 110 -1.33 12.92 -14.31
N ILE A 111 -2.17 12.71 -13.30
CA ILE A 111 -2.16 13.49 -12.06
C ILE A 111 -0.84 13.29 -11.33
N LEU A 112 -0.40 12.04 -11.23
CA LEU A 112 0.89 11.75 -10.61
C LEU A 112 2.02 12.44 -11.38
N GLY A 113 2.02 12.38 -12.71
CA GLY A 113 3.01 13.07 -13.54
C GLY A 113 3.00 14.58 -13.33
N ALA A 114 1.82 15.21 -13.23
CA ALA A 114 1.68 16.63 -12.97
C ALA A 114 2.24 17.01 -11.58
N LEU A 115 1.89 16.25 -10.52
CA LEU A 115 2.43 16.49 -9.18
C LEU A 115 3.97 16.33 -9.14
N MET A 116 4.50 15.29 -9.79
CA MET A 116 5.95 15.08 -9.87
C MET A 116 6.65 16.22 -10.63
N SER A 117 6.02 16.78 -11.67
CA SER A 117 6.55 17.91 -12.43
C SER A 117 6.65 19.20 -11.62
N LEU A 118 5.85 19.34 -10.55
CA LEU A 118 5.96 20.41 -9.56
C LEU A 118 7.12 20.20 -8.57
N GLY A 119 7.95 19.15 -8.74
CA GLY A 119 9.05 18.82 -7.84
C GLY A 119 8.61 18.13 -6.55
N ILE A 120 7.35 17.69 -6.46
CA ILE A 120 6.81 17.02 -5.29
C ILE A 120 7.26 15.56 -5.29
N LYS A 121 7.81 15.12 -4.16
CA LYS A 121 8.26 13.74 -3.99
C LYS A 121 7.07 12.79 -3.86
N ARG A 122 7.21 11.55 -4.36
CA ARG A 122 6.15 10.53 -4.33
C ARG A 122 5.71 10.16 -2.91
N ASP A 123 6.63 10.20 -1.95
CA ASP A 123 6.36 9.94 -0.53
C ASP A 123 5.45 10.99 0.11
N LYS A 124 5.30 12.18 -0.47
CA LYS A 124 4.33 13.18 -0.02
C LYS A 124 2.91 12.98 -0.56
N ILE A 125 2.76 12.07 -1.51
CA ILE A 125 1.51 11.84 -2.23
C ILE A 125 0.94 10.47 -1.82
N GLY A 126 -0.28 10.50 -1.30
CA GLY A 126 -1.06 9.31 -0.96
C GLY A 126 -1.81 8.76 -2.17
N ASP A 127 -3.05 8.33 -1.90
CA ASP A 127 -3.97 7.81 -2.90
C ASP A 127 -4.58 8.94 -3.74
N ILE A 128 -4.74 8.66 -5.03
CA ILE A 128 -5.45 9.51 -5.99
C ILE A 128 -6.74 8.79 -6.35
N ILE A 129 -7.88 9.41 -6.04
CA ILE A 129 -9.21 8.84 -6.25
C ILE A 129 -9.84 9.53 -7.46
N LEU A 130 -10.02 8.75 -8.53
CA LEU A 130 -10.62 9.21 -9.78
C LEU A 130 -11.85 8.40 -10.14
N SER A 131 -12.91 9.12 -10.52
CA SER A 131 -14.04 8.59 -11.27
C SER A 131 -14.61 9.70 -12.16
N GLU A 132 -15.77 9.50 -12.77
CA GLU A 132 -16.38 10.54 -13.63
C GLU A 132 -16.65 11.85 -12.87
N ASP A 133 -17.00 11.76 -11.59
CA ASP A 133 -17.33 12.91 -10.73
C ASP A 133 -16.34 13.15 -9.57
N LEU A 134 -15.46 12.17 -9.29
CA LEU A 134 -14.53 12.20 -8.16
C LEU A 134 -13.11 12.55 -8.63
N ASN A 135 -12.52 13.56 -8.02
CA ASN A 135 -11.20 14.08 -8.37
C ASN A 135 -10.42 14.46 -7.11
N TYR A 136 -10.11 13.45 -6.28
CA TYR A 136 -9.43 13.67 -5.00
C TYR A 136 -7.99 13.22 -5.02
N ILE A 137 -7.14 13.96 -4.30
CA ILE A 137 -5.75 13.62 -4.06
C ILE A 137 -5.49 13.74 -2.56
N LEU A 138 -5.02 12.67 -1.94
CA LEU A 138 -4.55 12.69 -0.57
C LEU A 138 -3.06 13.02 -0.54
N VAL A 139 -2.70 14.00 0.28
CA VAL A 139 -1.35 14.57 0.32
C VAL A 139 -0.92 14.88 1.74
N SER A 140 0.38 14.99 1.96
CA SER A 140 0.90 15.46 3.24
C SER A 140 0.46 16.92 3.47
N GLU A 141 0.03 17.26 4.69
CA GLU A 141 -0.52 18.58 5.00
C GLU A 141 0.47 19.72 4.67
N ASP A 142 1.77 19.47 4.88
CA ASP A 142 2.88 20.42 4.65
C ASP A 142 3.02 20.91 3.20
N ILE A 143 2.58 20.11 2.22
CA ILE A 143 2.66 20.45 0.79
C ILE A 143 1.30 20.70 0.13
N SER A 144 0.22 20.59 0.89
CA SER A 144 -1.15 20.74 0.41
C SER A 144 -1.43 22.12 -0.20
N ASN A 145 -1.03 23.20 0.49
CA ASN A 145 -1.21 24.56 0.01
C ASN A 145 -0.39 24.84 -1.26
N TYR A 146 0.82 24.29 -1.33
CA TYR A 146 1.67 24.41 -2.50
C TYR A 146 1.01 23.77 -3.73
N ILE A 147 0.45 22.55 -3.59
CA ILE A 147 -0.30 21.90 -4.67
C ILE A 147 -1.51 22.75 -5.05
N LYS A 148 -2.29 23.20 -4.07
CA LYS A 148 -3.52 23.98 -4.30
C LYS A 148 -3.26 25.19 -5.21
N ILE A 149 -2.15 25.88 -4.99
CA ILE A 149 -1.78 27.09 -5.74
C ILE A 149 -1.18 26.76 -7.10
N ASN A 150 -0.33 25.72 -7.18
CA ASN A 150 0.53 25.50 -8.36
C ASN A 150 0.00 24.43 -9.33
N LEU A 151 -0.88 23.53 -8.89
CA LEU A 151 -1.52 22.54 -9.77
C LEU A 151 -2.61 23.23 -10.60
N THR A 152 -2.18 23.88 -11.67
CA THR A 152 -3.04 24.66 -12.59
C THR A 152 -3.32 23.93 -13.90
N LYS A 153 -2.58 22.84 -14.18
CA LYS A 153 -2.70 22.07 -15.42
C LYS A 153 -2.32 20.61 -15.21
N ILE A 154 -3.09 19.70 -15.81
CA ILE A 154 -2.78 18.26 -15.88
C ILE A 154 -2.93 17.87 -17.35
N LYS A 155 -1.87 17.33 -17.97
CA LYS A 155 -1.77 17.19 -19.44
C LYS A 155 -2.09 18.51 -20.14
N HIS A 156 -3.19 18.59 -20.90
CA HIS A 156 -3.65 19.79 -21.58
C HIS A 156 -4.84 20.45 -20.88
N VAL A 157 -5.40 19.80 -19.85
CA VAL A 157 -6.57 20.28 -19.11
C VAL A 157 -6.14 21.29 -18.05
N GLY A 158 -6.68 22.51 -18.13
CA GLY A 158 -6.58 23.49 -17.05
C GLY A 158 -7.39 23.02 -15.84
N VAL A 159 -6.77 23.05 -14.66
CA VAL A 159 -7.40 22.59 -13.42
C VAL A 159 -7.27 23.64 -12.32
N SER A 160 -8.18 23.61 -11.35
CA SER A 160 -8.05 24.30 -10.08
C SER A 160 -8.19 23.30 -8.93
N ALA A 161 -7.43 23.49 -7.87
CA ALA A 161 -7.50 22.63 -6.68
C ALA A 161 -8.06 23.41 -5.48
N GLU A 162 -8.89 22.73 -4.69
CA GLU A 162 -9.55 23.24 -3.49
C GLU A 162 -9.33 22.25 -2.35
N TYR A 163 -9.33 22.74 -1.11
CA TYR A 163 -9.35 21.84 0.04
C TYR A 163 -10.68 21.10 0.10
N ALA A 164 -10.62 19.84 0.46
CA ALA A 164 -11.78 19.02 0.77
C ALA A 164 -11.69 18.50 2.20
N ASP A 165 -12.84 18.32 2.84
CA ASP A 165 -12.91 17.54 4.08
C ASP A 165 -12.57 16.08 3.75
N LEU A 166 -11.65 15.47 4.52
CA LEU A 166 -11.32 14.05 4.42
C LEU A 166 -12.56 13.16 4.54
N LYS A 167 -13.56 13.58 5.32
CA LYS A 167 -14.84 12.86 5.48
C LYS A 167 -15.66 12.79 4.18
N ASN A 168 -15.46 13.72 3.26
CA ASN A 168 -16.15 13.76 1.98
C ASN A 168 -15.39 12.97 0.90
N VAL A 169 -14.16 12.55 1.17
CA VAL A 169 -13.41 11.72 0.24
C VAL A 169 -14.00 10.31 0.30
N PRO A 170 -14.48 9.78 -0.83
CA PRO A 170 -15.02 8.43 -0.85
C PRO A 170 -13.90 7.43 -0.52
N GLN A 171 -14.31 6.33 0.10
CA GLN A 171 -13.40 5.22 0.32
C GLN A 171 -12.88 4.71 -1.01
N ARG A 172 -11.65 4.21 -1.02
CA ARG A 172 -11.13 3.59 -2.22
C ARG A 172 -11.93 2.33 -2.52
N GLU A 173 -12.60 2.31 -3.67
CA GLU A 173 -13.26 1.11 -4.17
C GLU A 173 -12.19 0.04 -4.43
N GLN A 174 -12.21 -1.01 -3.63
CA GLN A 174 -11.46 -2.22 -3.92
C GLN A 174 -12.39 -3.20 -4.61
N ASN A 175 -12.37 -3.18 -5.94
CA ASN A 175 -13.11 -4.17 -6.71
C ASN A 175 -12.35 -5.50 -6.67
N PHE A 176 -13.03 -6.53 -6.16
CA PHE A 176 -12.47 -7.87 -6.09
C PHE A 176 -13.31 -8.84 -6.91
N LYS A 177 -12.63 -9.63 -7.73
CA LYS A 177 -13.21 -10.87 -8.26
C LYS A 177 -12.93 -12.00 -7.27
N VAL A 178 -13.98 -12.56 -6.69
CA VAL A 178 -13.87 -13.76 -5.87
C VAL A 178 -13.75 -14.99 -6.77
N ILE A 179 -12.73 -15.80 -6.53
CA ILE A 179 -12.44 -17.03 -7.27
C ILE A 179 -12.41 -18.19 -6.28
N ALA A 180 -13.34 -19.13 -6.44
CA ALA A 180 -13.35 -20.38 -5.70
C ALA A 180 -12.66 -21.47 -6.53
N ALA A 181 -11.70 -22.18 -5.95
CA ALA A 181 -10.93 -23.21 -6.65
C ALA A 181 -10.51 -24.36 -5.73
N ASN A 182 -10.21 -25.52 -6.32
CA ASN A 182 -9.72 -26.70 -5.60
C ASN A 182 -8.30 -27.01 -6.06
N VAL A 183 -7.32 -26.82 -5.20
CA VAL A 183 -5.90 -27.05 -5.50
C VAL A 183 -5.41 -28.34 -4.86
N ALA A 184 -4.43 -29.01 -5.49
CA ALA A 184 -3.83 -30.22 -4.91
C ALA A 184 -2.97 -29.91 -3.66
N SER A 185 -2.50 -28.67 -3.54
CA SER A 185 -1.62 -28.21 -2.46
C SER A 185 -1.62 -26.67 -2.42
N LEU A 186 -1.24 -26.08 -1.29
CA LEU A 186 -1.12 -24.63 -1.11
C LEU A 186 0.21 -24.06 -1.64
N ARG A 187 0.75 -24.65 -2.70
CA ARG A 187 1.99 -24.17 -3.33
C ARG A 187 1.71 -22.89 -4.11
N LEU A 188 2.71 -22.01 -4.19
CA LEU A 188 2.64 -20.74 -4.91
C LEU A 188 2.17 -20.93 -6.37
N ASP A 189 2.77 -21.87 -7.10
CA ASP A 189 2.39 -22.19 -8.48
C ASP A 189 0.93 -22.63 -8.63
N ALA A 190 0.42 -23.42 -7.69
CA ALA A 190 -0.94 -23.92 -7.64
C ALA A 190 -1.96 -22.81 -7.40
N VAL A 191 -1.69 -21.95 -6.42
CA VAL A 191 -2.58 -20.84 -6.04
C VAL A 191 -2.60 -19.78 -7.13
N LEU A 192 -1.44 -19.42 -7.69
CA LEU A 192 -1.34 -18.49 -8.82
C LEU A 192 -2.08 -18.99 -10.07
N SER A 193 -1.89 -20.26 -10.42
CA SER A 193 -2.59 -20.87 -11.57
C SER A 193 -4.10 -20.77 -11.41
N ALA A 194 -4.62 -21.07 -10.21
CA ALA A 194 -6.04 -20.93 -9.90
C ALA A 194 -6.52 -19.46 -9.92
N GLY A 195 -5.74 -18.54 -9.33
CA GLY A 195 -6.13 -17.13 -9.19
C GLY A 195 -6.06 -16.31 -10.49
N PHE A 196 -5.14 -16.64 -11.39
CA PHE A 196 -4.98 -15.95 -12.68
C PHE A 196 -5.62 -16.70 -13.85
N GLY A 197 -6.04 -17.95 -13.66
CA GLY A 197 -6.66 -18.76 -14.73
C GLY A 197 -5.64 -19.24 -15.77
N GLU A 198 -4.38 -19.39 -15.39
CA GLU A 198 -3.29 -19.79 -16.28
C GLU A 198 -2.74 -21.16 -15.94
N SER A 199 -2.10 -21.83 -16.90
CA SER A 199 -1.47 -23.12 -16.67
C SER A 199 -0.34 -23.02 -15.64
N ARG A 200 -0.13 -24.10 -14.87
CA ARG A 200 1.00 -24.18 -13.93
C ARG A 200 2.36 -23.99 -14.61
N SER A 201 2.51 -24.45 -15.85
CA SER A 201 3.74 -24.27 -16.62
C SER A 201 3.98 -22.82 -17.05
N SER A 202 2.93 -22.05 -17.35
CA SER A 202 3.02 -20.60 -17.58
C SER A 202 3.46 -19.88 -16.31
N ILE A 203 2.77 -20.12 -15.20
CA ILE A 203 3.06 -19.52 -13.90
C ILE A 203 4.47 -19.86 -13.42
N ALA A 204 4.92 -21.11 -13.59
CA ALA A 204 6.27 -21.54 -13.23
C ALA A 204 7.36 -20.66 -13.88
N LYS A 205 7.20 -20.32 -15.16
CA LYS A 205 8.14 -19.45 -15.89
C LYS A 205 8.14 -18.03 -15.30
N GLU A 206 6.97 -17.52 -14.93
CA GLU A 206 6.84 -16.19 -14.34
C GLU A 206 7.45 -16.11 -12.93
N ILE A 207 7.33 -17.17 -12.12
CA ILE A 207 7.97 -17.27 -10.80
C ILE A 207 9.51 -17.26 -10.96
N VAL A 208 10.05 -18.13 -11.82
CA VAL A 208 11.50 -18.25 -12.03
C VAL A 208 12.11 -16.97 -12.61
N SER A 209 11.35 -16.25 -13.44
CA SER A 209 11.75 -14.95 -14.01
C SER A 209 11.56 -13.75 -13.07
N GLN A 210 11.38 -13.98 -11.76
CA GLN A 210 11.30 -12.95 -10.72
C GLN A 210 10.15 -11.96 -10.91
N LYS A 211 9.09 -12.36 -11.62
CA LYS A 211 7.90 -11.52 -11.84
C LYS A 211 6.83 -11.68 -10.77
N VAL A 212 7.04 -12.61 -9.83
CA VAL A 212 6.12 -12.92 -8.73
C VAL A 212 6.68 -12.39 -7.42
N LYS A 213 5.82 -11.72 -6.66
CA LYS A 213 6.11 -11.33 -5.28
C LYS A 213 5.07 -11.91 -4.33
N VAL A 214 5.51 -12.45 -3.19
CA VAL A 214 4.63 -12.84 -2.08
C VAL A 214 4.91 -11.88 -0.95
N ASN A 215 3.88 -11.19 -0.46
CA ASN A 215 4.00 -10.16 0.58
C ASN A 215 5.09 -9.12 0.22
N PHE A 216 5.07 -8.70 -1.05
CA PHE A 216 5.99 -7.72 -1.65
C PHE A 216 7.47 -8.13 -1.74
N GLU A 217 7.81 -9.36 -1.35
CA GLU A 217 9.14 -9.93 -1.54
C GLU A 217 9.17 -10.81 -2.80
N GLU A 218 10.24 -10.69 -3.59
CA GLU A 218 10.44 -11.53 -4.78
C GLU A 218 10.65 -12.99 -4.38
N VAL A 219 9.96 -13.89 -5.07
CA VAL A 219 10.02 -15.32 -4.81
C VAL A 219 10.29 -16.07 -6.11
N THR A 220 11.31 -16.91 -6.11
CA THR A 220 11.65 -17.82 -7.20
C THR A 220 11.35 -19.29 -6.87
N ASP A 221 11.08 -19.60 -5.61
CA ASP A 221 10.70 -20.95 -5.19
C ASP A 221 9.21 -21.23 -5.46
N LEU A 222 8.95 -22.09 -6.44
CA LEU A 222 7.60 -22.53 -6.80
C LEU A 222 6.92 -23.34 -5.68
N ASN A 223 7.72 -23.96 -4.82
CA ASN A 223 7.26 -24.83 -3.75
C ASN A 223 6.82 -24.05 -2.51
N ARG A 224 7.06 -22.73 -2.47
CA ARG A 224 6.68 -21.87 -1.35
C ARG A 224 5.20 -22.08 -1.01
N LEU A 225 4.94 -22.38 0.25
CA LEU A 225 3.58 -22.54 0.76
C LEU A 225 2.95 -21.18 1.03
N ILE A 226 1.71 -21.02 0.56
CA ILE A 226 0.91 -19.82 0.72
C ILE A 226 -0.07 -20.02 1.87
N LYS A 227 -0.18 -18.99 2.70
CA LYS A 227 -1.05 -18.95 3.87
C LYS A 227 -2.22 -18.01 3.63
N THR A 228 -3.28 -18.20 4.40
CA THR A 228 -4.40 -17.24 4.43
C THR A 228 -3.88 -15.84 4.77
N GLY A 229 -4.32 -14.85 3.99
CA GLY A 229 -3.91 -13.46 4.09
C GLY A 229 -2.69 -13.08 3.24
N ASP A 230 -1.97 -14.05 2.66
CA ASP A 230 -0.83 -13.73 1.79
C ASP A 230 -1.29 -12.99 0.53
N VAL A 231 -0.59 -11.90 0.22
CA VAL A 231 -0.79 -11.09 -0.99
C VAL A 231 0.22 -11.51 -2.04
N ILE A 232 -0.25 -11.96 -3.19
CA ILE A 232 0.59 -12.43 -4.28
C ILE A 232 0.45 -11.48 -5.47
N SER A 233 1.53 -10.84 -5.85
CA SER A 233 1.59 -9.92 -7.00
C SER A 233 2.27 -10.60 -8.17
N LEU A 234 1.68 -10.47 -9.36
CA LEU A 234 2.26 -10.93 -10.61
C LEU A 234 2.39 -9.76 -11.58
N LYS A 235 3.62 -9.44 -11.97
CA LYS A 235 3.94 -8.27 -12.80
C LYS A 235 3.12 -8.28 -14.09
N GLY A 236 2.42 -7.17 -14.35
CA GLY A 236 1.57 -7.00 -15.54
C GLY A 236 0.21 -7.70 -15.50
N ARG A 237 -0.11 -8.45 -14.44
CA ARG A 237 -1.38 -9.21 -14.34
C ARG A 237 -2.22 -8.87 -13.10
N GLY A 238 -1.62 -8.20 -12.11
CA GLY A 238 -2.29 -7.68 -10.92
C GLY A 238 -1.94 -8.45 -9.66
N ARG A 239 -2.83 -8.41 -8.67
CA ARG A 239 -2.61 -9.01 -7.33
C ARG A 239 -3.78 -9.89 -6.95
N ILE A 240 -3.47 -10.97 -6.22
CA ILE A 240 -4.45 -11.84 -5.59
C ILE A 240 -4.16 -11.97 -4.10
N VAL A 241 -5.19 -12.23 -3.30
CA VAL A 241 -5.10 -12.52 -1.87
C VAL A 241 -5.70 -13.88 -1.62
N LEU A 242 -4.98 -14.76 -0.92
CA LEU A 242 -5.54 -16.03 -0.46
C LEU A 242 -6.45 -15.76 0.75
N GLU A 243 -7.75 -15.57 0.50
CA GLU A 243 -8.72 -15.18 1.51
C GLU A 243 -9.01 -16.32 2.50
N ARG A 244 -9.18 -17.55 2.00
CA ARG A 244 -9.60 -18.67 2.83
C ARG A 244 -9.04 -19.98 2.32
N ILE A 245 -8.59 -20.80 3.28
CA ILE A 245 -8.30 -22.21 3.08
C ILE A 245 -9.45 -23.00 3.71
N GLY A 246 -10.14 -23.78 2.90
CA GLY A 246 -11.28 -24.60 3.29
C GLY A 246 -10.90 -26.05 3.58
N SER A 247 -11.93 -26.88 3.75
CA SER A 247 -11.78 -28.32 3.92
C SER A 247 -11.23 -29.01 2.67
N LYS A 248 -10.72 -30.22 2.86
CA LYS A 248 -10.36 -31.09 1.75
C LYS A 248 -11.59 -31.76 1.14
N THR A 249 -11.56 -31.96 -0.16
CA THR A 249 -12.54 -32.75 -0.91
C THR A 249 -12.30 -34.25 -0.71
N LYS A 250 -13.26 -35.08 -1.14
CA LYS A 250 -13.12 -36.56 -1.15
C LYS A 250 -11.90 -37.07 -1.95
N LYS A 251 -11.35 -36.25 -2.86
CA LYS A 251 -10.15 -36.55 -3.66
C LYS A 251 -8.89 -35.87 -3.11
N ASP A 252 -8.86 -35.55 -1.82
CA ASP A 252 -7.78 -34.87 -1.07
C ASP A 252 -7.36 -33.49 -1.59
N ARG A 253 -8.12 -32.88 -2.51
CA ARG A 253 -7.88 -31.48 -2.96
C ARG A 253 -8.34 -30.48 -1.91
N ILE A 254 -7.62 -29.38 -1.75
CA ILE A 254 -7.89 -28.31 -0.80
C ILE A 254 -8.78 -27.25 -1.47
N ASN A 255 -9.94 -26.97 -0.87
CA ASN A 255 -10.80 -25.85 -1.31
C ASN A 255 -10.15 -24.53 -0.90
N ILE A 256 -10.09 -23.55 -1.81
CA ILE A 256 -9.56 -22.21 -1.51
C ILE A 256 -10.47 -21.13 -2.09
N ILE A 257 -10.50 -19.98 -1.40
CA ILE A 257 -11.12 -18.74 -1.90
C ILE A 257 -10.00 -17.72 -2.11
N ILE A 258 -9.95 -17.15 -3.30
CA ILE A 258 -8.99 -16.14 -3.72
C ILE A 258 -9.76 -14.86 -4.03
N LYS A 259 -9.29 -13.71 -3.55
CA LYS A 259 -9.74 -12.40 -4.03
C LYS A 259 -8.72 -11.87 -5.02
N LYS A 260 -9.12 -11.67 -6.28
CA LYS A 260 -8.31 -10.98 -7.28
C LYS A 260 -8.67 -9.51 -7.30
N ILE A 261 -7.69 -8.64 -7.07
CA ILE A 261 -7.85 -7.19 -7.16
C ILE A 261 -8.00 -6.83 -8.64
N ILE A 262 -9.08 -6.14 -8.99
CA ILE A 262 -9.39 -5.64 -10.33
C ILE A 262 -9.13 -4.13 -10.37
#